data_AF-A9B2F5-F1
#
_entry.id   AF-A9B2F5-F1
#
_cell.length_a   1.000
_cell.length_b   1.000
_cell.length_c   1.000
_cell.angle_alpha   90.00
_cell.angle_beta   90.00
_cell.angle_gamma   90.00
#
_symmetry.space_group_name_H-M   'P 1'
#
loop_
_entity.id
_entity.type
_entity.pdbx_description
1 polymer ?
#
loop_
_entity_poly.entity_id
_entity_poly.type
_entity_poly.pdbx_seq_one_letter_code
_entity_poly.pdbx_strand_id
1 'polypeptide(L)'
;MLASHNRQSIKSLIIFGSGLAYVLSIVMMEVLVGFALGDISDSLIMQALVGIGILGTFLSACLIPLALHYWLAPGTQFIVGILFWLIDVVVLAINATTSYQLIKQLELSSFFTMWQLAIPFIGPAITIIGWGLVYLADDGQKDRQSDRLLETSKRALMREAEYARVSAEHEFAMKQIAQVKQSLMMALQASDIAKVAEQGAYNSALTITRQIVGLPIDTTIPPSRSAELPPVPPALQPVVPPMPPPRSTELPPLPVSSVPNQQPMQNEDDHWTLLFEQQANHPNP
;
A
#
# COMPACT_ATOMS: atom_id res chain seq x y z
N MET A 1 28.28 28.01 -37.95
CA MET A 1 27.31 26.90 -37.71
C MET A 1 27.77 25.55 -38.26
N LEU A 2 28.45 25.46 -39.42
CA LEU A 2 28.94 24.15 -39.93
C LEU A 2 30.01 23.47 -39.04
N ALA A 3 30.86 24.26 -38.37
CA ALA A 3 31.91 23.72 -37.49
C ALA A 3 31.39 23.06 -36.20
N SER A 4 30.20 23.45 -35.69
CA SER A 4 29.61 22.84 -34.50
C SER A 4 28.94 21.50 -34.81
N HIS A 5 28.29 21.38 -35.98
CA HIS A 5 27.64 20.15 -36.42
C HIS A 5 28.66 19.01 -36.64
N ASN A 6 29.79 19.30 -37.30
CA ASN A 6 30.85 18.30 -37.52
C ASN A 6 31.47 17.79 -36.20
N ARG A 7 31.61 18.64 -35.18
CA ARG A 7 32.16 18.21 -33.88
C ARG A 7 31.24 17.21 -33.16
N GLN A 8 29.93 17.38 -33.26
CA GLN A 8 28.98 16.48 -32.62
C GLN A 8 28.92 15.11 -33.32
N SER A 9 28.94 15.10 -34.66
CA SER A 9 29.00 13.86 -35.44
C SER A 9 30.29 13.07 -35.20
N ILE A 10 31.45 13.75 -35.14
CA ILE A 10 32.73 13.09 -34.85
C ILE A 10 32.73 12.49 -33.43
N LYS A 11 32.22 13.21 -32.43
CA LYS A 11 32.09 12.67 -31.06
C LYS A 11 31.21 11.41 -31.02
N SER A 12 30.06 11.44 -31.68
CA SER A 12 29.15 10.30 -31.75
C SER A 12 29.80 9.10 -32.44
N LEU A 13 30.51 9.33 -33.54
CA LEU A 13 31.25 8.29 -34.26
C LEU A 13 32.35 7.65 -33.38
N ILE A 14 33.11 8.46 -32.64
CA ILE A 14 34.17 7.97 -31.74
C ILE A 14 33.55 7.13 -30.61
N ILE A 15 32.47 7.62 -29.99
CA ILE A 15 31.78 6.89 -28.91
C ILE A 15 31.24 5.56 -29.45
N PHE A 16 30.55 5.58 -30.59
CA PHE A 16 30.04 4.37 -31.24
C PHE A 16 31.14 3.38 -31.60
N GLY A 17 32.22 3.87 -32.24
CA GLY A 17 33.38 3.05 -32.60
C GLY A 17 34.07 2.43 -31.38
N SER A 18 34.21 3.20 -30.29
CA SER A 18 34.78 2.69 -29.04
C SER A 18 33.89 1.64 -28.37
N GLY A 19 32.57 1.84 -28.37
CA GLY A 19 31.62 0.85 -27.85
C GLY A 19 31.61 -0.43 -28.68
N LEU A 20 31.65 -0.32 -30.01
CA LEU A 20 31.73 -1.49 -30.89
C LEU A 20 33.05 -2.26 -30.68
N ALA A 21 34.18 -1.56 -30.61
CA ALA A 21 35.48 -2.18 -30.36
C ALA A 21 35.54 -2.88 -29.00
N TYR A 22 34.93 -2.26 -27.97
CA TYR A 22 34.80 -2.86 -26.64
C TYR A 22 33.99 -4.16 -26.69
N VAL A 23 32.77 -4.13 -27.26
CA VAL A 23 31.92 -5.32 -27.39
C VAL A 23 32.63 -6.43 -28.17
N LEU A 24 33.24 -6.11 -29.32
CA LEU A 24 33.97 -7.10 -30.12
C LEU A 24 35.16 -7.71 -29.36
N SER A 25 35.87 -6.92 -28.55
CA SER A 25 36.98 -7.42 -27.73
C SER A 25 36.51 -8.41 -26.67
N ILE A 26 35.36 -8.13 -26.03
CA ILE A 26 34.76 -9.04 -25.05
C ILE A 26 34.27 -10.32 -25.73
N VAL A 27 33.54 -10.22 -26.85
CA VAL A 27 33.09 -11.41 -27.60
C VAL A 27 34.29 -12.30 -27.95
N MET A 28 35.36 -11.71 -28.48
CA MET A 28 36.56 -12.47 -28.84
C MET A 28 37.21 -13.13 -27.62
N MET A 29 37.34 -12.42 -26.49
CA MET A 29 37.86 -13.00 -25.25
C MET A 29 37.02 -14.18 -24.76
N GLU A 30 35.70 -14.02 -24.72
CA GLU A 30 34.78 -15.03 -24.18
C GLU A 30 34.72 -16.27 -25.07
N VAL A 31 34.77 -16.09 -26.40
CA VAL A 31 34.88 -17.21 -27.35
C VAL A 31 36.19 -17.97 -27.14
N LEU A 32 37.31 -17.28 -26.93
CA LEU A 32 38.60 -17.90 -26.64
C LEU A 32 38.58 -18.67 -25.32
N VAL A 33 37.91 -18.15 -24.28
CA VAL A 33 37.72 -18.84 -23.00
C VAL A 33 36.85 -20.09 -23.17
N GLY A 34 35.75 -19.98 -23.91
CA GLY A 34 34.86 -21.11 -24.18
C GLY A 34 35.58 -22.25 -24.91
N PHE A 35 36.41 -21.94 -25.91
CA PHE A 35 37.23 -22.94 -26.59
C PHE A 35 38.31 -23.52 -25.67
N ALA A 36 39.02 -22.68 -24.91
CA ALA A 36 40.10 -23.13 -24.04
C ALA A 36 39.61 -24.03 -22.89
N LEU A 37 38.43 -23.74 -22.32
CA LEU A 37 37.86 -24.49 -21.19
C LEU A 37 36.99 -25.68 -21.63
N GLY A 38 36.34 -25.58 -22.79
CA GLY A 38 35.51 -26.65 -23.34
C GLY A 38 36.29 -27.94 -23.58
N ASP A 39 37.55 -27.82 -23.98
CA ASP A 39 38.45 -28.95 -24.20
C ASP A 39 38.92 -29.64 -22.90
N ILE A 40 38.70 -29.02 -21.73
CA ILE A 40 39.27 -29.47 -20.45
C ILE A 40 38.24 -30.20 -19.57
N SER A 41 36.94 -29.97 -19.78
CA SER A 41 35.91 -30.62 -18.97
C SER A 41 35.24 -31.76 -19.74
N ASP A 42 35.48 -33.01 -19.33
CA ASP A 42 34.80 -34.21 -19.86
C ASP A 42 33.31 -34.28 -19.50
N SER A 43 32.86 -33.48 -18.53
CA SER A 43 31.46 -33.45 -18.08
C SER A 43 30.65 -32.37 -18.80
N LEU A 44 29.56 -32.78 -19.45
CA LEU A 44 28.59 -31.87 -20.08
C LEU A 44 28.02 -30.83 -19.11
N ILE A 45 27.87 -31.18 -17.83
CA ILE A 45 27.36 -30.26 -16.80
C ILE A 45 28.36 -29.14 -16.53
N MET A 46 29.66 -29.47 -16.46
CA MET A 46 30.72 -28.48 -16.30
C MET A 46 30.81 -27.55 -17.51
N GLN A 47 30.72 -28.10 -18.74
CA GLN A 47 30.67 -27.30 -19.96
C GLN A 47 29.49 -26.32 -19.96
N ALA A 48 28.31 -26.78 -19.54
CA ALA A 48 27.13 -25.94 -19.44
C ALA A 48 27.30 -24.82 -18.40
N LEU A 49 27.85 -25.13 -17.22
CA LEU A 49 28.12 -24.13 -16.17
C LEU A 49 29.14 -23.08 -16.62
N VAL A 50 30.21 -23.50 -17.28
CA VAL A 50 31.20 -22.60 -17.91
C VAL A 50 30.51 -21.72 -18.96
N GLY A 51 29.71 -22.31 -19.84
CA GLY A 51 28.98 -21.56 -20.88
C GLY A 51 28.01 -20.53 -20.30
N ILE A 52 27.29 -20.86 -19.22
CA ILE A 52 26.42 -19.92 -18.50
C ILE A 52 27.26 -18.81 -17.85
N GLY A 53 28.41 -19.14 -17.25
CA GLY A 53 29.32 -18.17 -16.65
C GLY A 53 29.83 -17.16 -17.67
N ILE A 54 30.37 -17.64 -18.79
CA ILE A 54 30.86 -16.85 -19.94
C ILE A 54 29.75 -15.96 -20.50
N LEU A 55 28.55 -16.51 -20.69
CA LEU A 55 27.42 -15.72 -21.19
C LEU A 55 27.00 -14.65 -20.17
N GLY A 56 27.03 -14.99 -18.88
CA GLY A 56 26.74 -14.07 -17.79
C GLY A 56 27.71 -12.89 -17.72
N THR A 57 29.02 -13.16 -17.76
CA THR A 57 30.08 -12.14 -17.79
C THR A 57 30.02 -11.31 -19.06
N PHE A 58 29.77 -11.93 -20.22
CA PHE A 58 29.58 -11.22 -21.49
C PHE A 58 28.40 -10.22 -21.41
N LEU A 59 27.24 -10.70 -20.99
CA LEU A 59 26.04 -9.87 -20.86
C LEU A 59 26.25 -8.79 -19.82
N SER A 60 26.86 -9.11 -18.68
CA SER A 60 27.18 -8.16 -17.62
C SER A 60 28.09 -7.04 -18.14
N ALA A 61 29.18 -7.38 -18.80
CA ALA A 61 30.15 -6.42 -19.33
C ALA A 61 29.54 -5.49 -20.39
N CYS A 62 28.53 -5.94 -21.13
CA CYS A 62 27.78 -5.12 -22.08
C CYS A 62 26.67 -4.29 -21.41
N LEU A 63 25.96 -4.86 -20.45
CA LEU A 63 24.81 -4.26 -19.81
C LEU A 63 25.21 -3.21 -18.77
N ILE A 64 26.32 -3.37 -18.05
CA ILE A 64 26.70 -2.39 -17.02
C ILE A 64 27.00 -1.01 -17.61
N PRO A 65 27.80 -0.83 -18.69
CA PRO A 65 27.99 0.48 -19.31
C PRO A 65 26.67 1.10 -19.78
N LEU A 66 25.76 0.28 -20.31
CA LEU A 66 24.43 0.73 -20.73
C LEU A 66 23.60 1.17 -19.51
N ALA A 67 23.64 0.40 -18.44
CA ALA A 67 22.98 0.68 -17.17
C ALA A 67 23.52 1.97 -16.52
N LEU A 68 24.85 2.17 -16.51
CA LEU A 68 25.50 3.38 -16.01
C LEU A 68 25.03 4.64 -16.72
N HIS A 69 24.64 4.53 -17.99
CA HIS A 69 24.19 5.69 -18.75
C HIS A 69 22.67 5.92 -18.69
N TYR A 70 21.86 4.86 -18.63
CA TYR A 70 20.41 4.96 -18.80
C TYR A 70 19.56 4.49 -17.62
N TRP A 71 20.11 3.69 -16.70
CA TRP A 71 19.32 3.02 -15.67
C TRP A 71 19.74 3.36 -14.24
N LEU A 72 21.05 3.46 -13.97
CA LEU A 72 21.56 3.68 -12.62
C LEU A 72 21.28 5.11 -12.16
N ALA A 73 20.49 5.25 -11.11
CA ALA A 73 20.24 6.53 -10.47
C ALA A 73 21.52 7.05 -9.78
N PRO A 74 21.73 8.38 -9.73
CA PRO A 74 22.84 8.95 -8.99
C PRO A 74 22.74 8.59 -7.49
N GLY A 75 23.86 8.27 -6.86
CA GLY A 75 23.92 7.88 -5.45
C GLY A 75 24.58 6.51 -5.23
N THR A 76 24.05 5.74 -4.28
CA THR A 76 24.61 4.43 -3.89
C THR A 76 24.56 3.44 -5.04
N GLN A 77 23.47 3.40 -5.81
CA GLN A 77 23.29 2.50 -6.95
C GLN A 77 24.39 2.70 -8.01
N PHE A 78 24.73 3.96 -8.31
CA PHE A 78 25.79 4.30 -9.25
C PHE A 78 27.17 3.83 -8.78
N ILE A 79 27.50 4.04 -7.49
CA ILE A 79 28.78 3.60 -6.91
C ILE A 79 28.90 2.08 -6.95
N VAL A 80 27.85 1.36 -6.55
CA VAL A 80 27.81 -0.11 -6.60
C VAL A 80 27.95 -0.61 -8.04
N GLY A 81 27.27 0.04 -9.00
CA GLY A 81 27.40 -0.28 -10.42
C GLY A 81 28.81 -0.10 -10.96
N ILE A 82 29.52 0.97 -10.57
CA ILE A 82 30.93 1.18 -10.95
C ILE A 82 31.84 0.12 -10.34
N LEU A 83 31.67 -0.19 -9.05
CA LEU A 83 32.48 -1.22 -8.39
C LEU A 83 32.26 -2.60 -9.03
N PHE A 84 31.01 -2.93 -9.34
CA PHE A 84 30.67 -4.15 -10.04
C PHE A 84 31.31 -4.20 -11.43
N TRP A 85 31.23 -3.11 -12.20
CA TRP A 85 31.90 -3.00 -13.50
C TRP A 85 33.42 -3.22 -13.41
N LEU A 86 34.08 -2.61 -12.42
CA LEU A 86 35.53 -2.77 -12.22
C LEU A 86 35.89 -4.22 -11.91
N ILE A 87 35.12 -4.89 -11.05
CA ILE A 87 35.31 -6.31 -10.74
C ILE A 87 35.14 -7.16 -12.00
N ASP A 88 34.11 -6.89 -12.80
CA ASP A 88 33.81 -7.60 -14.04
C ASP A 88 34.96 -7.46 -15.07
N VAL A 89 35.52 -6.25 -15.21
CA VAL A 89 36.71 -6.01 -16.05
C VAL A 89 37.94 -6.78 -15.56
N VAL A 90 38.16 -6.86 -14.25
CA VAL A 90 39.27 -7.64 -13.68
C VAL A 90 39.07 -9.14 -13.95
N VAL A 91 37.85 -9.64 -13.79
CA VAL A 91 37.50 -11.04 -14.10
C VAL A 91 37.76 -11.36 -15.58
N LEU A 92 37.35 -10.47 -16.50
CA LEU A 92 37.63 -10.61 -17.93
C LEU A 92 39.13 -10.66 -18.22
N ALA A 93 39.93 -9.79 -17.57
CA ALA A 93 41.38 -9.79 -17.74
C ALA A 93 42.04 -11.09 -17.25
N ILE A 94 41.59 -11.63 -16.11
CA ILE A 94 42.08 -12.92 -15.59
C ILE A 94 41.65 -14.06 -16.53
N ASN A 95 40.39 -14.07 -16.99
CA ASN A 95 39.88 -15.05 -17.94
C ASN A 95 40.70 -15.04 -19.25
N ALA A 96 40.95 -13.87 -19.82
CA ALA A 96 41.76 -13.74 -21.04
C ALA A 96 43.19 -14.26 -20.86
N THR A 97 43.81 -13.93 -19.72
CA THR A 97 45.18 -14.38 -19.40
C THR A 97 45.24 -15.90 -19.21
N THR A 98 44.25 -16.46 -18.53
CA THR A 98 44.12 -17.92 -18.32
C THR A 98 43.96 -18.64 -19.65
N SER A 99 43.05 -18.16 -20.50
CA SER A 99 42.80 -18.73 -21.83
C SER A 99 44.01 -18.64 -22.74
N TYR A 100 44.75 -17.51 -22.70
CA TYR A 100 45.99 -17.38 -23.45
C TYR A 100 47.03 -18.44 -23.04
N GLN A 101 47.24 -18.66 -21.74
CA GLN A 101 48.17 -19.68 -21.24
C GLN A 101 47.74 -21.09 -21.64
N LEU A 102 46.44 -21.39 -21.54
CA LEU A 102 45.87 -22.68 -21.94
C LEU A 102 46.05 -22.95 -23.45
N ILE A 103 45.70 -21.99 -24.30
CA ILE A 103 45.84 -22.11 -25.76
C ILE A 103 47.31 -22.27 -26.18
N LYS A 104 48.23 -21.60 -25.49
CA LYS A 104 49.67 -21.70 -25.74
C LYS A 104 50.34 -22.89 -25.07
N GLN A 105 49.58 -23.71 -24.34
CA GLN A 105 50.10 -24.85 -23.58
C GLN A 105 51.26 -24.47 -22.65
N LEU A 106 51.21 -23.26 -22.10
CA LEU A 106 52.19 -22.80 -21.10
C LEU A 106 51.86 -23.44 -19.75
N GLU A 107 52.86 -23.60 -18.90
CA GLU A 107 52.62 -24.02 -17.52
C GLU A 107 51.80 -22.96 -16.78
N LEU A 108 50.59 -23.33 -16.35
CA LEU A 108 49.76 -22.44 -15.54
C LEU A 108 50.39 -22.29 -14.16
N SER A 109 50.59 -21.04 -13.74
CA SER A 109 50.92 -20.77 -12.34
C SER A 109 49.82 -21.30 -11.42
N SER A 110 50.16 -21.64 -10.18
CA SER A 110 49.20 -22.16 -9.18
C SER A 110 47.92 -21.30 -9.06
N PHE A 111 48.04 -19.97 -9.16
CA PHE A 111 46.90 -19.07 -9.16
C PHE A 111 45.95 -19.30 -10.34
N PHE A 112 46.47 -19.40 -11.57
CA PHE A 112 45.65 -19.60 -12.77
C PHE A 112 45.05 -21.00 -12.83
N THR A 113 45.74 -22.01 -12.29
CA THR A 113 45.17 -23.36 -12.14
C THR A 113 43.98 -23.37 -11.18
N MET A 114 44.11 -22.71 -10.03
CA MET A 114 42.99 -22.57 -9.08
C MET A 114 41.84 -21.77 -9.71
N TRP A 115 42.17 -20.68 -10.41
CA TRP A 115 41.18 -19.88 -11.11
C TRP A 115 40.41 -20.70 -12.14
N GLN A 116 41.09 -21.44 -13.01
CA GLN A 116 40.50 -22.32 -14.01
C GLN A 116 39.47 -23.29 -13.41
N LEU A 117 39.78 -23.90 -12.27
CA LEU A 117 38.86 -24.80 -11.56
C LEU A 117 37.66 -24.07 -10.96
N ALA A 118 37.82 -22.79 -10.60
CA ALA A 118 36.82 -22.00 -9.92
C ALA A 118 35.90 -21.20 -10.87
N ILE A 119 36.34 -20.89 -12.10
CA ILE A 119 35.57 -20.15 -13.14
C ILE A 119 34.12 -20.63 -13.26
N PRO A 120 33.81 -21.95 -13.39
CA PRO A 120 32.44 -22.43 -13.60
C PRO A 120 31.47 -22.02 -12.48
N PHE A 121 32.00 -21.75 -11.28
CA PHE A 121 31.22 -21.40 -10.10
C PHE A 121 31.27 -19.90 -9.81
N ILE A 122 32.46 -19.30 -9.91
CA ILE A 122 32.70 -17.90 -9.57
C ILE A 122 32.03 -16.97 -10.59
N GLY A 123 32.07 -17.26 -11.89
CA GLY A 123 31.47 -16.41 -12.92
C GLY A 123 29.98 -16.16 -12.70
N PRO A 124 29.14 -17.22 -12.63
CA PRO A 124 27.72 -17.08 -12.33
C PRO A 124 27.46 -16.42 -10.97
N ALA A 125 28.24 -16.78 -9.94
CA ALA A 125 28.07 -16.22 -8.60
C ALA A 125 28.34 -14.70 -8.57
N ILE A 126 29.43 -14.23 -9.17
CA ILE A 126 29.76 -12.80 -9.27
C ILE A 126 28.66 -12.06 -10.02
N THR A 127 28.16 -12.62 -11.12
CA THR A 127 27.10 -12.00 -11.91
C THR A 127 25.82 -11.85 -11.08
N ILE A 128 25.38 -12.92 -10.40
CA ILE A 128 24.16 -12.90 -9.57
C ILE A 128 24.31 -11.94 -8.39
N ILE A 129 25.43 -12.01 -7.68
CA ILE A 129 25.70 -11.15 -6.51
C ILE A 129 25.80 -9.70 -6.93
N GLY A 130 26.53 -9.41 -8.02
CA GLY A 130 26.73 -8.05 -8.52
C GLY A 130 25.41 -7.39 -8.93
N TRP A 131 24.61 -8.06 -9.76
CA TRP A 131 23.28 -7.55 -10.13
C TRP A 131 22.32 -7.48 -8.92
N GLY A 132 22.42 -8.42 -7.99
CA GLY A 132 21.65 -8.39 -6.74
C GLY A 132 21.98 -7.18 -5.87
N LEU A 133 23.26 -6.82 -5.74
CA LEU A 133 23.70 -5.63 -5.00
C LEU A 133 23.27 -4.34 -5.71
N VAL A 134 23.39 -4.27 -7.03
CA VAL A 134 22.92 -3.13 -7.83
C VAL A 134 21.41 -2.94 -7.66
N TYR A 135 20.64 -4.03 -7.67
CA TYR A 135 19.19 -3.99 -7.46
C TYR A 135 18.83 -3.58 -6.02
N LEU A 136 19.55 -4.09 -5.02
CA LEU A 136 19.30 -3.73 -3.61
C LEU A 136 19.64 -2.25 -3.31
N ALA A 137 20.58 -1.67 -4.07
CA ALA A 137 20.95 -0.27 -3.99
C ALA A 137 19.99 0.67 -4.77
N ASP A 138 18.98 0.13 -5.48
CA ASP A 138 17.97 0.93 -6.18
C ASP A 138 16.99 1.57 -5.17
N ASP A 139 17.26 2.82 -4.82
CA ASP A 139 16.39 3.60 -3.93
C ASP A 139 14.99 3.83 -4.54
N GLY A 140 14.85 3.77 -5.88
CA GLY A 140 13.55 3.88 -6.55
C GLY A 140 12.58 2.75 -6.19
N GLN A 141 13.09 1.57 -5.79
CA GLN A 141 12.21 0.52 -5.25
C GLN A 141 11.71 0.86 -3.85
N LYS A 142 12.55 1.48 -3.02
CA LYS A 142 12.17 1.93 -1.67
C LYS A 142 11.10 3.00 -1.75
N ASP A 143 11.26 3.97 -2.65
CA ASP A 143 10.29 5.05 -2.87
C ASP A 143 8.94 4.50 -3.36
N ARG A 144 8.95 3.59 -4.34
CA ARG A 144 7.71 2.94 -4.80
C ARG A 144 7.05 2.11 -3.71
N GLN A 145 7.84 1.50 -2.83
CA GLN A 145 7.31 0.74 -1.71
C GLN A 145 6.71 1.66 -0.65
N SER A 146 7.36 2.78 -0.32
CA SER A 146 6.79 3.80 0.57
C SER A 146 5.52 4.40 0.01
N ASP A 147 5.47 4.70 -1.29
CA ASP A 147 4.28 5.23 -1.95
C ASP A 147 3.11 4.22 -1.89
N ARG A 148 3.38 2.93 -2.13
CA ARG A 148 2.37 1.88 -1.98
C ARG A 148 1.89 1.74 -0.53
N LEU A 149 2.76 1.91 0.46
CA LEU A 149 2.39 1.91 1.88
C LEU A 149 1.53 3.14 2.24
N LEU A 150 1.84 4.30 1.68
CA LEU A 150 1.04 5.52 1.85
C LEU A 150 -0.33 5.41 1.16
N GLU A 151 -0.39 4.84 -0.05
CA GLU A 151 -1.67 4.61 -0.72
C GLU A 151 -2.55 3.60 0.02
N THR A 152 -1.96 2.52 0.54
CA THR A 152 -2.69 1.51 1.30
C THR A 152 -3.22 2.05 2.63
N SER A 153 -2.42 2.83 3.36
CA SER A 153 -2.86 3.51 4.58
C SER A 153 -3.97 4.54 4.30
N LYS A 154 -3.85 5.32 3.23
CA LYS A 154 -4.91 6.26 2.80
C LYS A 154 -6.22 5.52 2.49
N ARG A 155 -6.16 4.36 1.81
CA ARG A 155 -7.35 3.54 1.53
C ARG A 155 -7.96 2.95 2.79
N ALA A 156 -7.14 2.55 3.77
CA ALA A 156 -7.63 2.06 5.05
C ALA A 156 -8.38 3.18 5.82
N LEU A 157 -7.78 4.37 5.92
CA LEU A 157 -8.40 5.53 6.56
C LEU A 157 -9.71 5.96 5.87
N MET A 158 -9.77 5.92 4.53
CA MET A 158 -11.02 6.21 3.81
C MET A 158 -12.13 5.21 4.13
N ARG A 159 -11.80 3.92 4.25
CA ARG A 159 -12.78 2.89 4.64
C ARG A 159 -13.28 3.14 6.05
N GLU A 160 -12.39 3.44 6.99
CA GLU A 160 -12.78 3.76 8.38
C GLU A 160 -13.70 5.00 8.44
N ALA A 161 -13.37 6.05 7.68
CA ALA A 161 -14.21 7.24 7.58
C ALA A 161 -15.59 6.93 6.96
N GLU A 162 -15.64 6.08 5.94
CA GLU A 162 -16.87 5.63 5.33
C GLU A 162 -17.71 4.79 6.31
N TYR A 163 -17.11 3.86 7.04
CA TYR A 163 -17.78 3.09 8.09
C TYR A 163 -18.33 3.98 9.20
N ALA A 164 -17.54 4.95 9.67
CA ALA A 164 -17.99 5.92 10.67
C ALA A 164 -19.19 6.73 10.16
N ARG A 165 -19.15 7.19 8.91
CA ARG A 165 -20.26 7.93 8.30
C ARG A 165 -21.52 7.06 8.17
N VAL A 166 -21.40 5.84 7.65
CA VAL A 166 -22.52 4.90 7.51
C VAL A 166 -23.12 4.55 8.87
N SER A 167 -22.29 4.36 9.90
CA SER A 167 -22.77 4.12 11.27
C SER A 167 -23.54 5.31 11.84
N ALA A 168 -23.08 6.54 11.60
CA ALA A 168 -23.77 7.75 12.05
C ALA A 168 -25.13 7.90 11.34
N GLU A 169 -25.19 7.66 10.03
CA GLU A 169 -26.44 7.67 9.25
C GLU A 169 -27.44 6.62 9.81
N HIS A 170 -26.98 5.42 10.14
CA HIS A 170 -27.81 4.40 10.78
C HIS A 170 -28.31 4.81 12.17
N GLU A 171 -27.48 5.45 12.99
CA GLU A 171 -27.89 5.92 14.32
C GLU A 171 -29.00 6.99 14.22
N PHE A 172 -28.89 7.92 13.27
CA PHE A 172 -29.92 8.93 13.02
C PHE A 172 -31.24 8.29 12.56
N ALA A 173 -31.18 7.32 11.64
CA ALA A 173 -32.37 6.60 11.18
C ALA A 173 -33.07 5.85 12.33
N MET A 174 -32.30 5.19 13.20
CA MET A 174 -32.84 4.48 14.37
C MET A 174 -33.51 5.43 15.37
N LYS A 175 -32.93 6.61 15.62
CA LYS A 175 -33.55 7.64 16.47
C LYS A 175 -34.87 8.13 15.91
N GLN A 176 -34.98 8.34 14.59
CA GLN A 176 -36.25 8.73 13.96
C GLN A 176 -37.32 7.63 14.09
N ILE A 177 -36.95 6.37 13.83
CA ILE A 177 -37.85 5.23 13.99
C ILE A 177 -38.35 5.13 15.45
N ALA A 178 -37.45 5.32 16.43
CA ALA A 178 -37.82 5.32 17.84
C ALA A 178 -38.78 6.47 18.20
N GLN A 179 -38.56 7.69 17.69
CA GLN A 179 -39.46 8.82 17.88
C GLN A 179 -40.84 8.59 17.28
N VAL A 180 -40.91 8.08 16.04
CA VAL A 180 -42.18 7.75 15.37
C VAL A 180 -42.91 6.63 16.12
N LYS A 181 -42.18 5.62 16.59
CA LYS A 181 -42.77 4.55 17.42
C LYS A 181 -43.36 5.12 18.72
N GLN A 182 -42.65 6.02 19.38
CA GLN A 182 -43.11 6.61 20.64
C GLN A 182 -44.33 7.52 20.44
N SER A 183 -44.38 8.31 19.36
CA SER A 183 -45.57 9.12 19.04
C SER A 183 -46.77 8.25 18.67
N LEU A 184 -46.56 7.16 17.92
CA LEU A 184 -47.62 6.20 17.59
C LEU A 184 -48.16 5.50 18.85
N MET A 185 -47.27 5.14 19.80
CA MET A 185 -47.68 4.59 21.09
C MET A 185 -48.52 5.59 21.91
N MET A 186 -48.14 6.87 21.96
CA MET A 186 -48.94 7.89 22.63
C MET A 186 -50.32 8.07 21.97
N ALA A 187 -50.36 8.05 20.63
CA ALA A 187 -51.62 8.16 19.88
C ALA A 187 -52.54 6.96 20.12
N LEU A 188 -51.98 5.74 20.18
CA LEU A 188 -52.74 4.53 20.52
C LEU A 188 -53.28 4.59 21.95
N GLN A 189 -52.46 5.03 22.92
CA GLN A 189 -52.93 5.22 24.30
C GLN A 189 -54.02 6.30 24.40
N ALA A 190 -53.92 7.38 23.63
CA ALA A 190 -54.98 8.39 23.52
C ALA A 190 -56.25 7.85 22.83
N SER A 191 -56.12 6.92 21.89
CA SER A 191 -57.25 6.24 21.26
C SER A 191 -58.00 5.33 22.24
N ASP A 192 -57.34 4.74 23.23
CA ASP A 192 -58.05 4.03 24.30
C ASP A 192 -58.88 5.00 25.15
N ILE A 193 -58.47 6.27 25.29
CA ILE A 193 -59.29 7.33 25.88
C ILE A 193 -60.52 7.62 25.01
N ALA A 194 -60.43 7.53 23.69
CA ALA A 194 -61.59 7.66 22.80
C ALA A 194 -62.61 6.53 23.00
N LYS A 195 -62.17 5.29 23.24
CA LYS A 195 -63.08 4.19 23.61
C LYS A 195 -63.75 4.42 24.97
N VAL A 196 -63.03 4.97 25.96
CA VAL A 196 -63.64 5.34 27.25
C VAL A 196 -64.65 6.47 27.09
N ALA A 197 -64.37 7.45 26.23
CA ALA A 197 -65.30 8.56 25.93
C ALA A 197 -66.55 8.08 25.17
N GLU A 198 -66.41 7.13 24.24
CA GLU A 198 -67.53 6.53 23.51
C GLU A 198 -68.45 5.73 24.44
N GLN A 199 -67.85 4.99 25.39
CA GLN A 199 -68.61 4.29 26.44
C GLN A 199 -69.32 5.27 27.39
N GLY A 200 -68.69 6.40 27.71
CA GLY A 200 -69.30 7.49 28.49
C GLY A 200 -70.45 8.19 27.76
N ALA A 201 -70.30 8.44 26.46
CA ALA A 201 -71.34 9.03 25.61
C ALA A 201 -72.53 8.08 25.43
N TYR A 202 -72.28 6.79 25.26
CA TYR A 202 -73.33 5.77 25.16
C TYR A 202 -74.16 5.68 26.45
N ASN A 203 -73.50 5.68 27.62
CA ASN A 203 -74.19 5.70 28.91
C ASN A 203 -75.01 6.99 29.10
N SER A 204 -74.46 8.14 28.71
CA SER A 204 -75.15 9.43 28.79
C SER A 204 -76.38 9.50 27.87
N ALA A 205 -76.25 9.00 26.63
CA ALA A 205 -77.36 8.91 25.69
C ALA A 205 -78.47 7.98 26.20
N LEU A 206 -78.13 6.86 26.84
CA LEU A 206 -79.09 5.97 27.50
C LEU A 206 -79.85 6.67 28.63
N THR A 207 -79.17 7.48 29.45
CA THR A 207 -79.82 8.25 30.53
C THR A 207 -80.78 9.29 29.97
N ILE A 208 -80.36 10.06 28.96
CA ILE A 208 -81.19 11.10 28.32
C ILE A 208 -82.40 10.48 27.63
N THR A 209 -82.20 9.38 26.89
CA THR A 209 -83.29 8.70 26.18
C THR A 209 -84.32 8.13 27.15
N ARG A 210 -83.89 7.56 28.28
CA ARG A 210 -84.81 7.08 29.33
C ARG A 210 -85.60 8.21 29.99
N GLN A 211 -84.97 9.37 30.23
CA GLN A 211 -85.64 10.56 30.76
C GLN A 211 -86.73 11.09 29.81
N ILE A 212 -86.48 11.11 28.50
CA ILE A 212 -87.44 11.63 27.51
C ILE A 212 -88.62 10.68 27.32
N VAL A 213 -88.39 9.37 27.35
CA VAL A 213 -89.43 8.35 27.11
C VAL A 213 -90.27 8.06 28.38
N GLY A 214 -89.92 8.65 29.53
CA GLY A 214 -90.71 8.52 30.77
C GLY A 214 -90.66 7.13 31.40
N LEU A 215 -89.66 6.31 31.06
CA LEU A 215 -89.41 5.03 31.70
C LEU A 215 -88.74 5.28 33.06
N PRO A 216 -89.26 4.71 34.17
CA PRO A 216 -88.71 4.92 35.50
C PRO A 216 -87.27 4.39 35.54
N ILE A 217 -86.36 5.24 36.03
CA ILE A 217 -84.96 4.88 36.22
C ILE A 217 -84.90 3.90 37.39
N ASP A 218 -84.58 2.64 37.13
CA ASP A 218 -84.32 1.67 38.19
C ASP A 218 -82.98 2.03 38.87
N THR A 219 -83.07 2.67 40.03
CA THR A 219 -81.92 3.16 40.83
C THR A 219 -81.27 2.07 41.69
N THR A 220 -81.64 0.80 41.52
CA THR A 220 -81.08 -0.29 42.32
C THR A 220 -79.72 -0.78 41.83
N ILE A 221 -79.22 -0.28 40.70
CA ILE A 221 -77.86 -0.56 40.25
C ILE A 221 -76.92 0.41 40.99
N PRO A 222 -76.03 -0.08 41.87
CA PRO A 222 -75.12 0.79 42.60
C PRO A 222 -74.26 1.58 41.61
N PRO A 223 -74.06 2.90 41.82
CA PRO A 223 -73.24 3.69 40.93
C PRO A 223 -71.85 3.06 40.90
N SER A 224 -71.47 2.53 39.74
CA SER A 224 -70.09 2.18 39.47
C SER A 224 -69.29 3.46 39.62
N ARG A 225 -68.64 3.58 40.78
CA ARG A 225 -67.64 4.56 41.22
C ARG A 225 -67.20 5.43 40.03
N SER A 226 -67.86 6.58 39.87
CA SER A 226 -67.49 7.57 38.88
C SER A 226 -66.04 7.95 39.17
N ALA A 227 -65.11 7.39 38.39
CA ALA A 227 -63.75 7.82 38.37
C ALA A 227 -63.80 9.27 37.88
N GLU A 228 -63.50 10.19 38.80
CA GLU A 228 -63.32 11.60 38.56
C GLU A 228 -62.34 11.76 37.39
N LEU A 229 -62.86 12.08 36.22
CA LEU A 229 -62.08 12.27 35.01
C LEU A 229 -61.19 13.51 35.22
N PRO A 230 -59.85 13.39 35.11
CA PRO A 230 -59.00 14.56 35.12
C PRO A 230 -59.33 15.47 33.93
N PRO A 231 -59.16 16.80 34.08
CA PRO A 231 -59.47 17.76 33.04
C PRO A 231 -58.70 17.44 31.75
N VAL A 232 -59.43 17.37 30.65
CA VAL A 232 -58.90 17.16 29.29
C VAL A 232 -57.91 18.29 28.97
N PRO A 233 -56.61 18.00 28.73
CA PRO A 233 -55.69 19.00 28.24
C PRO A 233 -56.11 19.43 26.84
N PRO A 234 -56.05 20.73 26.50
CA PRO A 234 -56.43 21.23 25.20
C PRO A 234 -55.65 20.52 24.09
N ALA A 235 -56.40 20.04 23.10
CA ALA A 235 -55.93 19.25 21.98
C ALA A 235 -54.63 19.82 21.37
N LEU A 236 -53.57 19.01 21.43
CA LEU A 236 -52.41 19.17 20.57
C LEU A 236 -52.87 18.92 19.14
N GLN A 237 -53.16 20.00 18.42
CA GLN A 237 -53.23 19.95 16.96
C GLN A 237 -51.92 19.32 16.46
N PRO A 238 -51.96 18.40 15.48
CA PRO A 238 -50.76 17.86 14.90
C PRO A 238 -50.01 19.01 14.22
N VAL A 239 -49.01 19.55 14.91
CA VAL A 239 -48.02 20.45 14.32
C VAL A 239 -47.29 19.59 13.31
N VAL A 240 -47.69 19.69 12.04
CA VAL A 240 -46.87 19.22 10.92
C VAL A 240 -45.61 20.07 10.99
N PRO A 241 -44.45 19.52 11.38
CA PRO A 241 -43.23 20.31 11.38
C PRO A 241 -42.99 20.80 9.96
N PRO A 242 -42.66 22.08 9.76
CA PRO A 242 -42.39 22.61 8.43
C PRO A 242 -41.31 21.77 7.78
N MET A 243 -41.58 21.33 6.54
CA MET A 243 -40.61 20.64 5.72
C MET A 243 -39.34 21.50 5.67
N PRO A 244 -38.18 21.02 6.15
CA PRO A 244 -36.97 21.82 6.15
C PRO A 244 -36.65 22.22 4.70
N PRO A 245 -36.23 23.48 4.46
CA PRO A 245 -35.86 23.91 3.13
C PRO A 245 -34.78 22.97 2.57
N PRO A 246 -34.75 22.71 1.25
CA PRO A 246 -33.69 21.92 0.63
C PRO A 246 -32.36 22.53 1.05
N ARG A 247 -31.62 21.80 1.88
CA ARG A 247 -30.36 22.24 2.45
C ARG A 247 -29.43 22.46 1.27
N SER A 248 -29.15 23.73 0.97
CA SER A 248 -28.02 24.12 0.13
C SER A 248 -26.85 23.29 0.59
N THR A 249 -26.26 22.53 -0.33
CA THR A 249 -25.14 21.64 -0.07
C THR A 249 -23.88 22.50 0.15
N GLU A 250 -23.90 23.38 1.14
CA GLU A 250 -22.68 23.81 1.80
C GLU A 250 -22.17 22.54 2.48
N LEU A 251 -21.22 21.91 1.79
CA LEU A 251 -20.32 20.95 2.39
C LEU A 251 -19.91 21.54 3.73
N PRO A 252 -20.08 20.80 4.85
CA PRO A 252 -19.57 21.26 6.13
C PRO A 252 -18.12 21.69 5.91
N PRO A 253 -17.68 22.83 6.47
CA PRO A 253 -16.28 23.22 6.39
C PRO A 253 -15.50 21.99 6.79
N LEU A 254 -14.66 21.50 5.86
CA LEU A 254 -13.76 20.38 6.11
C LEU A 254 -13.18 20.63 7.50
N PRO A 255 -13.23 19.64 8.42
CA PRO A 255 -12.62 19.81 9.72
C PRO A 255 -11.25 20.40 9.44
N VAL A 256 -11.03 21.63 9.94
CA VAL A 256 -9.72 22.26 9.88
C VAL A 256 -8.82 21.18 10.42
N SER A 257 -8.04 20.59 9.52
CA SER A 257 -7.07 19.59 9.87
C SER A 257 -6.31 20.27 10.97
N SER A 258 -6.56 19.82 12.21
CA SER A 258 -5.64 20.06 13.29
C SER A 258 -4.44 19.33 12.76
N VAL A 259 -3.60 20.07 12.03
CA VAL A 259 -2.25 19.70 11.71
C VAL A 259 -1.79 19.16 13.05
N PRO A 260 -1.59 17.83 13.17
CA PRO A 260 -1.14 17.25 14.41
C PRO A 260 0.06 18.10 14.74
N ASN A 261 -0.02 18.81 15.87
CA ASN A 261 1.02 19.71 16.33
C ASN A 261 2.31 18.99 16.00
N GLN A 262 3.03 19.46 14.97
CA GLN A 262 4.25 18.82 14.52
C GLN A 262 5.18 19.11 15.68
N GLN A 263 5.12 18.25 16.70
CA GLN A 263 6.23 18.05 17.60
C GLN A 263 7.39 17.90 16.62
N PRO A 264 8.37 18.82 16.64
CA PRO A 264 9.54 18.67 15.81
C PRO A 264 9.99 17.23 16.03
N MET A 265 10.08 16.45 14.94
CA MET A 265 10.60 15.08 15.02
C MET A 265 11.88 15.18 15.82
N GLN A 266 11.79 14.75 17.07
CA GLN A 266 12.92 14.57 17.93
C GLN A 266 13.65 13.43 17.25
N ASN A 267 14.79 13.77 16.64
CA ASN A 267 15.69 12.90 15.89
C ASN A 267 15.41 11.42 16.09
N GLU A 268 14.96 10.73 15.03
CA GLU A 268 14.91 9.26 15.00
C GLU A 268 16.28 8.62 15.31
N ASP A 269 17.36 9.40 15.24
CA ASP A 269 18.69 8.99 15.65
C ASP A 269 18.79 8.64 17.16
N ASP A 270 17.98 9.26 18.03
CA ASP A 270 18.04 9.01 19.48
C ASP A 270 17.39 7.67 19.89
N HIS A 271 16.44 7.16 19.09
CA HIS A 271 15.71 5.92 19.41
C HIS A 271 16.57 4.67 19.16
N TRP A 272 17.50 4.72 18.19
CA TRP A 272 18.42 3.61 17.94
C TRP A 272 19.49 3.51 19.02
N THR A 273 19.99 4.62 19.55
CA THR A 273 20.99 4.62 20.64
C THR A 273 20.46 3.96 21.92
N LEU A 274 19.20 4.20 22.30
CA LEU A 274 18.62 3.58 23.50
C LEU A 274 18.42 2.07 23.36
N LEU A 275 18.10 1.58 22.17
CA LEU A 275 17.95 0.13 21.93
C LEU A 275 19.30 -0.61 22.00
N PHE A 276 20.39 -0.01 21.51
CA PHE A 276 21.72 -0.62 21.62
C PHE A 276 22.30 -0.56 23.04
N GLU A 277 21.99 0.49 23.80
CA GLU A 277 22.47 0.63 25.18
C GLU A 277 21.73 -0.31 26.15
N GLN A 278 20.45 -0.63 25.88
CA GLN A 278 19.69 -1.58 26.67
C GLN A 278 20.11 -3.05 26.43
N GLN A 279 20.61 -3.36 25.23
CA GLN A 279 21.07 -4.71 24.89
C GLN A 279 22.50 -5.01 25.37
N ALA A 280 23.31 -3.97 25.61
CA ALA A 280 24.67 -4.11 26.15
C ALA A 280 24.72 -4.39 27.68
N ASN A 281 23.62 -4.14 28.41
CA ASN A 281 23.58 -4.23 29.87
C ASN A 281 23.01 -5.56 30.43
N HIS A 282 22.80 -6.56 29.58
CA HIS A 282 22.46 -7.92 30.04
C HIS A 282 23.68 -8.84 29.94
N PRO A 283 24.47 -9.05 31.02
CA PRO A 283 25.45 -10.11 31.06
C PRO A 283 24.72 -11.45 31.02
N ASN A 284 25.00 -12.25 29.99
CA ASN A 284 24.50 -13.62 29.89
C ASN A 284 24.95 -14.45 31.10
N PRO A 285 24.07 -15.25 31.71
CA PRO A 285 24.45 -16.28 32.69
C PRO A 285 25.20 -17.45 32.03
#